data_AF-A0AA35TEH1-F1
#
_entry.id   AF-A0AA35TEH1-F1
#
_cell.length_a   1.000
_cell.length_b   1.000
_cell.length_c   1.000
_cell.angle_alpha   90.00
_cell.angle_beta   90.00
_cell.angle_gamma   90.00
#
_symmetry.space_group_name_H-M   'P 1'
#
loop_
_entity.id
_entity.type
_entity.pdbx_description
1 polymer ?
#
loop_
_entity_poly.entity_id
_entity_poly.type
_entity_poly.pdbx_seq_one_letter_code
_entity_poly.pdbx_strand_id
1 'polypeptide(L)'
;MTQRWRLINGVELYDIEVDPEQRNDIATEHPEVVEELRGHYEAWWELVSPRFGEDPPIVLGTENEKESVLTTHDWHGEQHAWNQGQVRQGLVCNGYWAIEIAEEGEYAFELRRWPKEEDKPLTAGIPGEIIDWYHGGKALNLRTARLRVGDQEATQSIDPEAEGVTFTFRLTAGEMQLRTFLTDDAGESIGAYYVYVTKVA
;
A
#
# COMPACT_ATOMS: atom_id res chain seq x y z
N MET A 1 -8.42 -25.11 -7.31
CA MET A 1 -7.59 -26.27 -6.90
C MET A 1 -8.14 -26.83 -5.59
N THR A 2 -7.88 -28.10 -5.30
CA THR A 2 -8.17 -28.74 -4.00
C THR A 2 -6.86 -29.23 -3.38
N GLN A 3 -6.94 -29.95 -2.26
CA GLN A 3 -5.77 -30.59 -1.65
C GLN A 3 -5.15 -31.69 -2.54
N ARG A 4 -5.93 -32.27 -3.45
CA ARG A 4 -5.51 -33.37 -4.33
C ARG A 4 -5.48 -33.01 -5.82
N TRP A 5 -6.34 -32.10 -6.27
CA TRP A 5 -6.53 -31.82 -7.70
C TRP A 5 -6.09 -30.42 -8.07
N ARG A 6 -5.32 -30.31 -9.16
CA ARG A 6 -4.95 -29.04 -9.77
C ARG A 6 -5.42 -28.99 -11.21
N LEU A 7 -6.40 -28.13 -11.47
CA LEU A 7 -6.89 -27.80 -12.81
C LEU A 7 -6.18 -26.53 -13.30
N ILE A 8 -5.52 -26.59 -14.45
CA ILE A 8 -4.79 -25.48 -15.08
C ILE A 8 -5.55 -25.00 -16.30
N ASN A 9 -5.78 -23.69 -16.39
CA ASN A 9 -6.48 -23.02 -17.50
C ASN A 9 -7.84 -23.63 -17.87
N GLY A 10 -8.44 -24.36 -16.93
CA GLY A 10 -9.65 -25.13 -17.15
C GLY A 10 -9.48 -26.38 -18.01
N VAL A 11 -8.28 -26.74 -18.50
CA VAL A 11 -8.11 -27.79 -19.53
C VAL A 11 -7.26 -28.98 -19.11
N GLU A 12 -6.23 -28.76 -18.27
CA GLU A 12 -5.31 -29.82 -17.84
C GLU A 12 -5.54 -30.13 -16.36
N LEU A 13 -5.63 -31.42 -16.02
CA LEU A 13 -5.91 -31.87 -14.65
C LEU A 13 -4.78 -32.77 -14.15
N TYR A 14 -4.28 -32.46 -12.96
CA TYR A 14 -3.21 -33.20 -12.30
C TYR A 14 -3.64 -33.64 -10.90
N ASP A 15 -3.33 -34.89 -10.55
CA ASP A 15 -3.43 -35.41 -9.19
C ASP A 15 -2.11 -35.14 -8.46
N ILE A 16 -2.07 -34.09 -7.64
CA ILE A 16 -0.83 -33.62 -7.01
C ILE A 16 -0.35 -34.52 -5.86
N GLU A 17 -1.17 -35.48 -5.40
CA GLU A 17 -0.73 -36.46 -4.40
C GLU A 17 0.17 -37.54 -5.04
N VAL A 18 -0.11 -37.92 -6.28
CA VAL A 18 0.64 -38.96 -7.01
C VAL A 18 1.61 -38.37 -8.04
N ASP A 19 1.33 -37.17 -8.53
CA ASP A 19 2.16 -36.41 -9.47
C ASP A 19 2.34 -34.95 -9.01
N PRO A 20 3.12 -34.71 -7.94
CA PRO A 20 3.37 -33.37 -7.42
C PRO A 20 4.02 -32.42 -8.45
N GLU A 21 4.75 -33.00 -9.40
CA GLU A 21 5.43 -32.26 -10.46
C GLU A 21 4.50 -31.88 -11.63
N GLN A 22 3.26 -32.38 -11.65
CA GLN A 22 2.26 -32.10 -12.70
C GLN A 22 2.79 -32.45 -14.11
N ARG A 23 3.30 -33.67 -14.28
CA ARG A 23 3.87 -34.17 -15.54
C ARG A 23 2.86 -34.91 -16.41
N ASN A 24 1.81 -35.48 -15.82
CA ASN A 24 0.84 -36.34 -16.49
C ASN A 24 -0.55 -35.70 -16.44
N ASP A 25 -0.98 -35.12 -17.55
CA ASP A 25 -2.35 -34.61 -17.69
C ASP A 25 -3.34 -35.77 -17.80
N ILE A 26 -4.27 -35.83 -16.85
CA ILE A 26 -5.31 -36.87 -16.71
C ILE A 26 -6.72 -36.28 -16.87
N ALA A 27 -6.86 -35.10 -17.48
CA ALA A 27 -8.16 -34.45 -17.69
C ALA A 27 -9.14 -35.30 -18.52
N THR A 28 -8.65 -36.05 -19.51
CA THR A 28 -9.49 -36.92 -20.35
C THR A 28 -9.98 -38.16 -19.62
N GLU A 29 -9.26 -38.59 -18.58
CA GLU A 29 -9.58 -39.74 -17.74
C GLU A 29 -10.57 -39.38 -16.62
N HIS A 30 -10.59 -38.10 -16.22
CA HIS A 30 -11.43 -37.57 -15.13
C HIS A 30 -12.25 -36.33 -15.54
N PRO A 31 -13.09 -36.42 -16.59
CA PRO A 31 -13.87 -35.29 -17.08
C PRO A 31 -14.85 -34.73 -16.02
N GLU A 32 -15.33 -35.58 -15.11
CA GLU A 32 -16.22 -35.17 -14.02
C GLU A 32 -15.52 -34.25 -13.01
N VAL A 33 -14.24 -34.50 -12.72
CA VAL A 33 -13.45 -33.65 -11.82
C VAL A 33 -13.13 -32.32 -12.50
N VAL A 34 -12.87 -32.33 -13.81
CA VAL A 34 -12.69 -31.10 -14.59
C VAL A 34 -13.95 -30.24 -14.54
N GLU A 35 -15.12 -30.83 -14.77
CA GLU A 35 -16.40 -30.11 -14.73
C GLU A 35 -16.69 -29.53 -13.34
N GLU A 36 -16.49 -30.31 -12.27
CA GLU A 36 -16.66 -29.86 -10.89
C GLU A 36 -15.77 -28.64 -10.58
N LEU A 37 -14.48 -28.72 -10.89
CA LEU A 37 -13.53 -27.66 -10.59
C LEU A 37 -13.76 -26.40 -11.42
N ARG A 38 -14.23 -26.53 -12.67
CA ARG A 38 -14.71 -25.39 -13.47
C ARG A 38 -15.94 -24.75 -12.81
N GLY A 39 -16.91 -25.55 -12.38
CA GLY A 39 -18.10 -25.07 -11.69
C GLY A 39 -17.77 -24.28 -10.43
N HIS A 40 -16.84 -24.79 -9.60
CA HIS A 40 -16.35 -24.07 -8.42
C HIS A 40 -15.64 -22.77 -8.78
N TYR A 41 -14.84 -22.75 -9.86
CA TYR A 41 -14.18 -21.53 -10.33
C TYR A 41 -15.21 -20.49 -10.78
N GLU A 42 -16.20 -20.86 -11.59
CA GLU A 42 -17.23 -19.92 -12.07
C GLU A 42 -18.06 -19.36 -10.91
N ALA A 43 -18.49 -20.19 -9.96
CA ALA A 43 -19.21 -19.73 -8.78
C ALA A 43 -18.37 -18.78 -7.92
N TRP A 44 -17.07 -19.05 -7.78
CA TRP A 44 -16.14 -18.13 -7.11
C TRP A 44 -15.98 -16.84 -7.90
N TRP A 45 -15.82 -16.92 -9.22
CA TRP A 45 -15.67 -15.76 -10.10
C TRP A 45 -16.89 -14.84 -10.07
N GLU A 46 -18.11 -15.39 -10.15
CA GLU A 46 -19.37 -14.64 -10.00
C GLU A 46 -19.46 -13.93 -8.64
N LEU A 47 -18.92 -14.53 -7.58
CA LEU A 47 -18.89 -13.94 -6.25
C LEU A 47 -17.90 -12.76 -6.14
N VAL A 48 -16.70 -12.89 -6.70
CA VAL A 48 -15.62 -11.91 -6.48
C VAL A 48 -15.54 -10.82 -7.55
N SER A 49 -15.86 -11.14 -8.81
CA SER A 49 -15.70 -10.23 -9.95
C SER A 49 -16.49 -8.91 -9.83
N PRO A 50 -17.68 -8.83 -9.19
CA PRO A 50 -18.39 -7.58 -9.04
C PRO A 50 -17.62 -6.51 -8.26
N ARG A 51 -16.68 -6.92 -7.38
CA ARG A 51 -15.93 -6.02 -6.49
C ARG A 51 -14.55 -5.65 -7.02
N PHE A 52 -14.15 -6.12 -8.20
CA PHE A 52 -12.81 -5.87 -8.75
C PHE A 52 -12.51 -4.41 -9.07
N GLY A 53 -13.56 -3.58 -9.22
CA GLY A 53 -13.42 -2.13 -9.39
C GLY A 53 -13.41 -1.36 -8.07
N GLU A 54 -13.58 -2.03 -6.93
CA GLU A 54 -13.53 -1.40 -5.61
C GLU A 54 -12.08 -1.32 -5.13
N ASP A 55 -11.70 -0.18 -4.54
CA ASP A 55 -10.43 -0.04 -3.85
C ASP A 55 -10.62 -0.44 -2.38
N PRO A 56 -10.07 -1.57 -1.90
CA PRO A 56 -10.29 -2.01 -0.53
C PRO A 56 -9.63 -1.03 0.45
N PRO A 57 -10.40 -0.40 1.37
CA PRO A 57 -9.86 0.63 2.24
C PRO A 57 -9.07 0.04 3.41
N ILE A 58 -8.09 0.80 3.90
CA ILE A 58 -7.46 0.56 5.20
C ILE A 58 -8.32 1.23 6.27
N VAL A 59 -8.81 0.45 7.24
CA VAL A 59 -9.64 0.96 8.34
C VAL A 59 -8.76 1.64 9.39
N LEU A 60 -9.08 2.89 9.73
CA LEU A 60 -8.31 3.73 10.65
C LEU A 60 -9.13 4.16 11.87
N GLY A 61 -8.45 4.31 13.00
CA GLY A 61 -9.05 4.82 14.24
C GLY A 61 -9.95 3.83 14.97
N THR A 62 -9.64 2.54 14.87
CA THR A 62 -10.28 1.50 15.69
C THR A 62 -9.62 1.43 17.07
N GLU A 63 -10.32 0.88 18.07
CA GLU A 63 -9.72 0.63 19.39
C GLU A 63 -8.58 -0.41 19.38
N ASN A 64 -8.51 -1.24 18.33
CA ASN A 64 -7.54 -2.31 18.18
C ASN A 64 -6.18 -1.82 17.64
N GLU A 65 -6.15 -0.65 17.02
CA GLU A 65 -4.94 -0.04 16.44
C GLU A 65 -4.91 1.46 16.75
N LYS A 66 -4.15 1.82 17.80
CA LYS A 66 -4.07 3.21 18.28
C LYS A 66 -3.32 4.14 17.32
N GLU A 67 -2.32 3.59 16.65
CA GLU A 67 -1.55 4.27 15.61
C GLU A 67 -1.43 3.32 14.42
N SER A 68 -2.01 3.71 13.29
CA SER A 68 -1.90 3.00 12.03
C SER A 68 -0.73 3.56 11.23
N VAL A 69 -0.01 2.69 10.52
CA VAL A 69 1.11 3.08 9.65
C VAL A 69 0.75 2.77 8.20
N LEU A 70 0.57 3.83 7.41
CA LEU A 70 0.35 3.70 5.98
C LEU A 70 1.67 3.81 5.24
N THR A 71 1.87 2.95 4.24
CA THR A 71 3.10 2.93 3.43
C THR A 71 2.79 3.03 1.96
N THR A 72 3.80 3.29 1.13
CA THR A 72 3.60 3.35 -0.33
C THR A 72 3.12 2.04 -0.96
N HIS A 73 3.27 0.88 -0.29
CA HIS A 73 2.81 -0.42 -0.82
C HIS A 73 1.29 -0.46 -0.99
N ASP A 74 0.59 0.33 -0.18
CA ASP A 74 -0.86 0.41 -0.15
C ASP A 74 -1.40 1.50 -1.11
N TRP A 75 -0.52 2.10 -1.93
CA TRP A 75 -0.94 3.08 -2.92
C TRP A 75 -1.67 2.45 -4.10
N HIS A 76 -2.82 3.06 -4.41
CA HIS A 76 -3.43 2.98 -5.72
C HIS A 76 -2.77 4.04 -6.61
N GLY A 77 -2.05 3.57 -7.64
CA GLY A 77 -1.28 4.42 -8.55
C GLY A 77 -0.41 3.62 -9.53
N GLU A 78 0.34 4.33 -10.37
CA GLU A 78 1.19 3.68 -11.39
C GLU A 78 2.48 3.09 -10.81
N GLN A 79 3.01 3.68 -9.74
CA GLN A 79 4.28 3.28 -9.13
C GLN A 79 4.31 3.59 -7.63
N HIS A 80 5.03 2.77 -6.88
CA HIS A 80 5.31 2.97 -5.46
C HIS A 80 6.78 2.62 -5.13
N ALA A 81 7.25 3.08 -3.97
CA ALA A 81 8.56 2.73 -3.45
C ALA A 81 8.49 1.36 -2.75
N TRP A 82 8.68 0.28 -3.50
CA TRP A 82 8.48 -1.09 -3.03
C TRP A 82 9.60 -1.60 -2.09
N ASN A 83 10.75 -0.93 -2.04
CA ASN A 83 11.84 -1.29 -1.14
C ASN A 83 12.58 -0.08 -0.53
N GLN A 84 13.38 -0.36 0.49
CA GLN A 84 14.17 0.65 1.20
C GLN A 84 15.22 1.33 0.33
N GLY A 85 15.76 0.68 -0.70
CA GLY A 85 16.66 1.30 -1.66
C GLY A 85 15.98 2.47 -2.38
N GLN A 86 14.74 2.29 -2.83
CA GLN A 86 13.94 3.32 -3.50
C GLN A 86 13.55 4.47 -2.56
N VAL A 87 13.14 4.17 -1.33
CA VAL A 87 12.90 5.16 -0.27
C VAL A 87 14.16 6.01 -0.04
N ARG A 88 15.32 5.34 0.06
CA ARG A 88 16.62 5.98 0.27
C ARG A 88 17.03 6.87 -0.89
N GLN A 89 16.75 6.47 -2.12
CA GLN A 89 17.03 7.31 -3.31
C GLN A 89 16.01 8.44 -3.52
N GLY A 90 14.88 8.43 -2.81
CA GLY A 90 13.84 9.42 -3.02
C GLY A 90 13.13 9.22 -4.35
N LEU A 91 12.75 7.98 -4.68
CA LEU A 91 11.99 7.65 -5.89
C LEU A 91 10.78 8.59 -6.05
N VAL A 92 10.76 9.32 -7.16
CA VAL A 92 9.66 10.21 -7.52
C VAL A 92 8.46 9.39 -7.95
N CYS A 93 7.54 9.17 -7.03
CA CYS A 93 6.30 8.43 -7.23
C CYS A 93 5.24 8.93 -6.24
N ASN A 94 3.97 8.71 -6.57
CA ASN A 94 2.85 9.17 -5.78
C ASN A 94 1.60 8.34 -6.15
N GLY A 95 0.77 8.05 -5.16
CA GLY A 95 -0.53 7.42 -5.31
C GLY A 95 -1.47 7.93 -4.22
N TYR A 96 -2.62 7.29 -4.07
CA TYR A 96 -3.52 7.54 -2.95
C TYR A 96 -3.76 6.26 -2.17
N TRP A 97 -4.12 6.42 -0.91
CA TRP A 97 -4.66 5.34 -0.09
C TRP A 97 -6.19 5.42 -0.13
N ALA A 98 -6.86 4.29 -0.35
CA ALA A 98 -8.25 4.13 0.08
C ALA A 98 -8.24 3.89 1.59
N ILE A 99 -8.97 4.72 2.35
CA ILE A 99 -9.05 4.61 3.81
C ILE A 99 -10.50 4.61 4.24
N GLU A 100 -10.79 3.97 5.36
CA GLU A 100 -12.09 4.01 6.02
C GLU A 100 -11.90 4.54 7.43
N ILE A 101 -12.56 5.64 7.75
CA ILE A 101 -12.58 6.17 9.11
C ILE A 101 -13.65 5.39 9.88
N ALA A 102 -13.23 4.58 10.85
CA ALA A 102 -14.14 3.71 11.61
C ALA A 102 -15.13 4.53 12.48
N GLU A 103 -14.67 5.65 13.03
CA GLU A 103 -15.44 6.49 13.94
C GLU A 103 -15.21 7.97 13.61
N GLU A 104 -16.27 8.78 13.61
CA GLU A 104 -16.10 10.23 13.52
C GLU A 104 -15.20 10.73 14.66
N GLY A 105 -14.26 11.63 14.34
CA GLY A 105 -13.35 12.17 15.33
C GLY A 105 -12.31 13.09 14.75
N GLU A 106 -11.37 13.49 15.61
CA GLU A 106 -10.20 14.24 15.19
C GLU A 106 -9.02 13.29 14.98
N TYR A 107 -8.36 13.40 13.84
CA TYR A 107 -7.27 12.53 13.41
C TYR A 107 -6.02 13.34 13.10
N ALA A 108 -4.89 12.88 13.61
CA ALA A 108 -3.57 13.41 13.29
C ALA A 108 -2.88 12.50 12.27
N PHE A 109 -2.34 13.11 11.23
CA PHE A 109 -1.59 12.47 10.15
C PHE A 109 -0.18 13.04 10.12
N GLU A 110 0.80 12.24 10.52
CA GLU A 110 2.22 12.60 10.47
C GLU A 110 2.84 12.05 9.17
N LEU A 111 3.12 12.95 8.23
CA LEU A 111 3.78 12.63 6.97
C LEU A 111 5.28 12.54 7.20
N ARG A 112 5.87 11.39 6.88
CA ARG A 112 7.32 11.18 6.93
C ARG A 112 7.85 10.61 5.63
N ARG A 113 9.11 10.91 5.37
CA ARG A 113 9.90 10.22 4.34
C ARG A 113 10.58 8.98 4.93
N TRP A 114 11.15 9.12 6.11
CA TRP A 114 11.80 8.05 6.84
C TRP A 114 10.84 7.44 7.86
N PRO A 115 10.91 6.13 8.12
CA PRO A 115 10.16 5.55 9.23
C PRO A 115 10.66 6.14 10.57
N LYS A 116 9.81 6.15 11.60
CA LYS A 116 10.12 6.72 12.93
C LYS A 116 11.41 6.14 13.52
N GLU A 117 11.70 4.88 13.24
CA GLU A 117 12.89 4.14 13.71
C GLU A 117 14.21 4.71 13.19
N GLU A 118 14.20 5.42 12.05
CA GLU A 118 15.42 6.02 11.50
C GLU A 118 15.81 7.32 12.23
N ASP A 119 14.85 7.97 12.89
CA ASP A 119 15.06 9.17 13.71
C ASP A 119 15.87 10.26 12.96
N LYS A 120 15.36 10.66 11.79
CA LYS A 120 16.01 11.64 10.90
C LYS A 120 15.04 12.67 10.36
N PRO A 121 15.52 13.91 10.14
CA PRO A 121 14.76 14.88 9.37
C PRO A 121 14.35 14.32 8.02
N LEU A 122 13.13 14.61 7.59
CA LEU A 122 12.59 14.07 6.33
C LEU A 122 13.37 14.54 5.09
N THR A 123 14.10 15.66 5.21
CA THR A 123 14.97 16.22 4.16
C THR A 123 16.37 15.59 4.16
N ALA A 124 16.80 15.01 5.28
CA ALA A 124 18.15 14.52 5.46
C ALA A 124 18.45 13.31 4.56
N GLY A 125 19.73 13.18 4.18
CA GLY A 125 20.26 11.95 3.59
C GLY A 125 20.77 10.99 4.67
N ILE A 126 21.12 9.78 4.26
CA ILE A 126 21.78 8.78 5.12
C ILE A 126 23.14 8.48 4.52
N PRO A 127 24.26 8.70 5.24
CA PRO A 127 25.56 8.29 4.72
C PRO A 127 25.61 6.77 4.56
N GLY A 128 26.24 6.28 3.51
CA GLY A 128 26.40 4.85 3.31
C GLY A 128 27.10 4.52 2.01
N GLU A 129 28.08 3.62 2.09
CA GLU A 129 28.65 2.98 0.92
C GLU A 129 27.66 1.95 0.34
N ILE A 130 27.90 1.55 -0.90
CA ILE A 130 27.04 0.59 -1.61
C ILE A 130 27.21 -0.80 -1.00
N ILE A 131 26.13 -1.38 -0.49
CA ILE A 131 26.05 -2.79 -0.06
C ILE A 131 24.83 -3.42 -0.75
N ASP A 132 25.05 -4.17 -1.83
CA ASP A 132 24.01 -4.78 -2.68
C ASP A 132 22.92 -3.78 -3.11
N TRP A 133 21.67 -4.02 -2.70
CA TRP A 133 20.49 -3.20 -3.00
C TRP A 133 20.35 -1.96 -2.10
N TYR A 134 21.27 -1.79 -1.14
CA TYR A 134 21.26 -0.72 -0.17
C TYR A 134 22.44 0.23 -0.41
N HIS A 135 22.12 1.48 -0.75
CA HIS A 135 23.10 2.56 -0.88
C HIS A 135 22.85 3.60 0.23
N GLY A 136 23.72 4.60 0.39
CA GLY A 136 23.36 5.80 1.14
C GLY A 136 22.00 6.38 0.71
N GLY A 137 21.36 7.16 1.58
CA GLY A 137 20.14 7.90 1.29
C GLY A 137 20.44 9.30 0.75
N LYS A 138 19.80 9.68 -0.37
CA LYS A 138 19.91 11.01 -0.97
C LYS A 138 19.20 12.03 -0.06
N ALA A 139 19.80 13.19 0.21
CA ALA A 139 19.08 14.30 0.83
C ALA A 139 18.08 14.90 -0.18
N LEU A 140 16.86 15.21 0.26
CA LEU A 140 15.82 15.81 -0.58
C LEU A 140 15.49 17.20 -0.05
N ASN A 141 15.48 18.18 -0.94
CA ASN A 141 15.26 19.58 -0.58
C ASN A 141 13.77 19.91 -0.48
N LEU A 142 13.01 19.12 0.29
CA LEU A 142 11.56 19.25 0.41
C LEU A 142 11.21 20.49 1.23
N ARG A 143 10.26 21.32 0.75
CA ARG A 143 9.89 22.62 1.34
C ARG A 143 8.45 22.73 1.78
N THR A 144 7.55 22.02 1.10
CA THR A 144 6.13 22.09 1.40
C THR A 144 5.56 20.69 1.51
N ALA A 145 4.75 20.48 2.55
CA ALA A 145 3.95 19.29 2.72
C ALA A 145 2.49 19.66 2.48
N ARG A 146 1.78 18.85 1.71
CA ARG A 146 0.33 18.97 1.50
C ARG A 146 -0.33 17.62 1.71
N LEU A 147 -1.47 17.63 2.38
CA LEU A 147 -2.32 16.47 2.61
C LEU A 147 -3.73 16.80 2.12
N ARG A 148 -4.32 15.90 1.34
CA ARG A 148 -5.75 15.89 1.01
C ARG A 148 -6.38 14.61 1.52
N VAL A 149 -7.46 14.72 2.28
CA VAL A 149 -8.22 13.61 2.85
C VAL A 149 -9.72 13.88 2.64
N GLY A 150 -10.37 13.03 1.84
CA GLY A 150 -11.70 13.33 1.32
C GLY A 150 -11.74 14.68 0.60
N ASP A 151 -12.65 15.57 1.04
CA ASP A 151 -12.80 16.93 0.52
C ASP A 151 -11.95 17.98 1.24
N GLN A 152 -11.22 17.58 2.28
CA GLN A 152 -10.37 18.48 3.07
C GLN A 152 -8.94 18.47 2.55
N GLU A 153 -8.29 19.64 2.56
CA GLU A 153 -6.87 19.74 2.25
C GLU A 153 -6.18 20.83 3.07
N ALA A 154 -4.91 20.62 3.37
CA ALA A 154 -4.07 21.59 4.03
C ALA A 154 -2.63 21.52 3.51
N THR A 155 -1.93 22.65 3.58
CA THR A 155 -0.52 22.77 3.19
C THR A 155 0.26 23.46 4.30
N GLN A 156 1.47 22.99 4.56
CA GLN A 156 2.39 23.54 5.55
C GLN A 156 3.81 23.61 4.97
N SER A 157 4.62 24.54 5.47
CA SER A 157 6.07 24.55 5.22
C SER A 157 6.74 23.41 5.99
N ILE A 158 7.73 22.78 5.37
CA ILE A 158 8.60 21.79 6.01
C ILE A 158 9.74 22.54 6.70
N ASP A 159 9.86 22.35 8.01
CA ASP A 159 11.10 22.69 8.73
C ASP A 159 12.19 21.69 8.28
N PRO A 160 13.36 22.14 7.78
CA PRO A 160 14.44 21.26 7.36
C PRO A 160 14.91 20.25 8.42
N GLU A 161 14.77 20.60 9.71
CA GLU A 161 15.14 19.73 10.83
C GLU A 161 13.99 18.84 11.30
N ALA A 162 12.77 19.01 10.76
CA ALA A 162 11.64 18.19 11.15
C ALA A 162 11.74 16.78 10.55
N GLU A 163 11.52 15.81 11.43
CA GLU A 163 11.36 14.39 11.12
C GLU A 163 10.11 14.07 10.29
N GLY A 164 9.07 14.88 10.44
CA GLY A 164 7.79 14.74 9.78
C GLY A 164 6.95 16.01 9.88
N VAL A 165 5.85 16.07 9.12
CA VAL A 165 4.88 17.17 9.19
C VAL A 165 3.53 16.61 9.59
N THR A 166 2.95 17.15 10.66
CA THR A 166 1.66 16.68 11.18
C THR A 166 0.53 17.60 10.76
N PHE A 167 -0.56 16.99 10.30
CA PHE A 167 -1.83 17.63 10.00
C PHE A 167 -2.92 17.06 10.87
N THR A 168 -3.87 17.89 11.29
CA THR A 168 -5.03 17.45 12.07
C THR A 168 -6.30 17.78 11.29
N PHE A 169 -7.17 16.78 11.14
CA PHE A 169 -8.46 16.93 10.48
C PHE A 169 -9.56 16.32 11.33
N ARG A 170 -10.73 16.96 11.32
CA ARG A 170 -11.96 16.35 11.85
C ARG A 170 -12.64 15.61 10.71
N LEU A 171 -12.79 14.29 10.84
CA LEU A 171 -13.29 13.41 9.78
C LEU A 171 -14.56 12.71 10.23
N THR A 172 -15.52 12.58 9.32
CA THR A 172 -16.70 11.73 9.49
C THR A 172 -16.34 10.27 9.24
N ALA A 173 -17.08 9.35 9.85
CA ALA A 173 -16.93 7.93 9.56
C ALA A 173 -17.27 7.61 8.08
N GLY A 174 -16.58 6.62 7.52
CA GLY A 174 -16.79 6.15 6.15
C GLY A 174 -15.52 6.17 5.28
N GLU A 175 -15.69 5.69 4.05
CA GLU A 175 -14.62 5.56 3.07
C GLU A 175 -14.25 6.92 2.43
N MET A 176 -12.95 7.14 2.25
CA MET A 176 -12.42 8.31 1.57
C MET A 176 -11.01 8.05 1.02
N GLN A 177 -10.53 8.95 0.16
CA GLN A 177 -9.16 8.90 -0.35
C GLN A 177 -8.25 9.81 0.47
N LEU A 178 -7.06 9.31 0.77
CA LEU A 178 -5.94 10.07 1.34
C LEU A 178 -4.83 10.21 0.30
N ARG A 179 -4.35 11.43 0.08
CA ARG A 179 -3.20 11.70 -0.80
C ARG A 179 -2.27 12.74 -0.19
N THR A 180 -0.98 12.50 -0.33
CA THR A 180 0.07 13.36 0.25
C THR A 180 1.03 13.84 -0.82
N PHE A 181 1.66 14.99 -0.54
CA PHE A 181 2.64 15.62 -1.40
C PHE A 181 3.73 16.23 -0.54
N LEU A 182 4.99 15.88 -0.83
CA LEU A 182 6.17 16.55 -0.32
C LEU A 182 6.88 17.15 -1.53
N THR A 183 6.91 18.47 -1.61
CA THR A 183 7.35 19.20 -2.81
C THR A 183 8.56 20.06 -2.51
N ASP A 184 9.53 20.05 -3.42
CA ASP A 184 10.76 20.83 -3.36
C ASP A 184 10.64 22.24 -3.98
N ASP A 185 11.74 22.99 -3.93
CA ASP A 185 11.87 24.36 -4.46
C ASP A 185 11.69 24.43 -5.99
N ALA A 186 11.94 23.33 -6.69
CA ALA A 186 11.84 23.22 -8.14
C ALA A 186 10.43 22.77 -8.61
N GLY A 187 9.56 22.40 -7.67
CA GLY A 187 8.21 21.90 -7.93
C GLY A 187 8.14 20.38 -8.16
N GLU A 188 9.24 19.65 -7.99
CA GLU A 188 9.23 18.19 -7.99
C GLU A 188 8.57 17.69 -6.70
N SER A 189 7.68 16.70 -6.82
CA SER A 189 6.83 16.24 -5.73
C SER A 189 6.83 14.73 -5.62
N ILE A 190 6.93 14.24 -4.39
CA ILE A 190 6.78 12.83 -4.04
C ILE A 190 5.58 12.66 -3.09
N GLY A 191 4.97 11.48 -3.06
CA GLY A 191 4.10 11.11 -1.94
C GLY A 191 4.92 10.89 -0.67
N ALA A 192 4.34 11.13 0.51
CA ALA A 192 4.99 10.73 1.76
C ALA A 192 5.11 9.20 1.80
N TYR A 193 6.29 8.68 2.11
CA TYR A 193 6.51 7.23 2.08
C TYR A 193 5.90 6.51 3.27
N TYR A 194 5.73 7.24 4.37
CA TYR A 194 5.09 6.80 5.59
C TYR A 194 4.10 7.86 6.05
N VAL A 195 2.93 7.42 6.50
CA VAL A 195 1.97 8.27 7.20
C VAL A 195 1.55 7.55 8.48
N TYR A 196 1.83 8.17 9.63
CA TYR A 196 1.37 7.67 10.92
C TYR A 196 0.05 8.36 11.25
N VAL A 197 -0.98 7.57 11.51
CA VAL A 197 -2.34 8.07 11.75
C VAL A 197 -2.78 7.71 13.16
N THR A 198 -3.19 8.70 13.93
CA THR A 198 -3.73 8.52 15.29
C THR A 198 -5.05 9.25 15.44
N LYS A 199 -5.99 8.65 16.17
CA LYS A 199 -7.20 9.36 16.64
C LYS A 199 -6.82 10.17 17.89
N VAL A 200 -7.07 11.47 17.86
CA VAL A 200 -6.65 12.43 18.90
C VAL A 200 -7.72 12.55 20.00
N ALA A 201 -9.00 12.54 19.60
CA ALA A 201 -10.16 12.67 20.49
C ALA A 201 -11.41 12.02 19.88
#